data_AF-A0A9W4RMG9-F1
#
_entry.id   AF-A0A9W4RMG9-F1
#
_cell.length_a   1.000
_cell.length_b   1.000
_cell.length_c   1.000
_cell.angle_alpha   90.00
_cell.angle_beta   90.00
_cell.angle_gamma   90.00
#
_symmetry.space_group_name_H-M   'P 1'
#
loop_
_entity.id
_entity.type
_entity.pdbx_description
1 polymer ?
#
loop_
_entity_poly.entity_id
_entity_poly.type
_entity_poly.pdbx_seq_one_letter_code
_entity_poly.pdbx_strand_id
1 'polypeptide(L)'
;MADRNLQQIITTLRQKGSSLPFAESSALLSKAKLQLLQLNALTPSAKSSSDLLALARETYELGALASIRAKNPDAFTRYVQQLQPFYELPSNLLQPNPTEQNKVTGLYLLLLLTQGRYAEFHSELESLANREGGGDSSAVEGDRYLGYPIRLERWLMEGSYDRVWNALKSRDVPSEEYAVFSEFTQILTFQIRSEIASSSERAYPSLPISSAKSLLFLDSEGDVISFAQQRGWILKDGQIRFPDTAEATAAEDGTHDKEMSQMVIENTLGYARDLETIV
;
A
#
# COMPACT_ATOMS: atom_id res chain seq x y z
N MET A 1 23.81 16.94 -28.77
CA MET A 1 23.40 18.10 -27.92
C MET A 1 22.31 17.72 -26.91
N ALA A 2 21.29 16.95 -27.32
CA ALA A 2 20.23 16.47 -26.42
C ALA A 2 20.77 15.64 -25.22
N ASP A 3 21.77 14.78 -25.42
CA ASP A 3 22.40 13.99 -24.35
C ASP A 3 23.01 14.85 -23.22
N ARG A 4 23.78 15.88 -23.58
CA ARG A 4 24.40 16.79 -22.60
C ARG A 4 23.35 17.61 -21.85
N ASN A 5 22.27 18.02 -22.53
CA ASN A 5 21.17 18.74 -21.89
C ASN A 5 20.43 17.83 -20.91
N LEU A 6 20.23 16.56 -21.26
CA LEU A 6 19.56 15.58 -20.41
C LEU A 6 20.40 15.25 -19.17
N GLN A 7 21.71 15.06 -19.33
CA GLN A 7 22.65 14.91 -18.21
C GLN A 7 22.67 16.14 -17.30
N GLN A 8 22.65 17.36 -17.86
CA GLN A 8 22.57 18.60 -17.06
C GLN A 8 21.26 18.70 -16.28
N ILE A 9 20.13 18.34 -16.89
CA ILE A 9 18.82 18.32 -16.21
C ILE A 9 18.82 17.30 -15.08
N ILE A 10 19.36 16.10 -15.31
CA ILE A 10 19.47 15.04 -14.29
C ILE A 10 20.38 15.50 -13.15
N THR A 11 21.54 16.08 -13.45
CA THR A 11 22.47 16.60 -12.43
C THR A 11 21.79 17.69 -11.60
N THR A 12 21.01 18.54 -12.25
CA THR A 12 20.20 19.57 -11.57
C THR A 12 19.10 18.93 -10.72
N LEU A 13 18.40 17.90 -11.21
CA LEU A 13 17.39 17.18 -10.41
C LEU A 13 18.00 16.42 -9.22
N ARG A 14 19.21 15.87 -9.35
CA ARG A 14 19.96 15.26 -8.24
C ARG A 14 20.37 16.28 -7.18
N GLN A 15 21.04 17.36 -7.59
CA GLN A 15 21.59 18.36 -6.66
C GLN A 15 20.51 19.17 -5.94
N LYS A 16 19.39 19.38 -6.62
CA LYS A 16 18.35 20.33 -6.22
C LYS A 16 17.06 19.61 -5.83
N GLY A 17 16.99 18.29 -6.01
CA GLY A 17 15.81 17.47 -5.73
C GLY A 17 15.32 17.56 -4.30
N SER A 18 16.20 17.66 -3.29
CA SER A 18 15.81 17.81 -1.88
C SER A 18 15.24 19.18 -1.52
N SER A 19 15.47 20.22 -2.34
CA SER A 19 15.13 21.62 -1.99
C SER A 19 14.19 22.33 -2.96
N LEU A 20 13.90 21.74 -4.14
CA LEU A 20 13.07 22.38 -5.17
C LEU A 20 11.56 22.17 -4.95
N PRO A 21 10.72 23.20 -5.23
CA PRO A 21 9.27 23.04 -5.29
C PRO A 21 8.84 22.14 -6.46
N PHE A 22 7.78 21.35 -6.24
CA PHE A 22 7.25 20.36 -7.20
C PHE A 22 6.88 20.94 -8.58
N ALA A 23 6.47 22.21 -8.64
CA ALA A 23 6.14 22.88 -9.90
C ALA A 23 7.38 23.00 -10.81
N GLU A 24 8.55 23.23 -10.24
CA GLU A 24 9.80 23.34 -11.01
C GLU A 24 10.35 21.97 -11.38
N SER A 25 10.22 20.97 -10.49
CA SER A 25 10.63 19.59 -10.81
C SER A 25 9.75 18.98 -11.91
N SER A 26 8.44 19.21 -11.89
CA SER A 26 7.52 18.74 -12.95
C SER A 26 7.79 19.43 -14.30
N ALA A 27 8.12 20.73 -14.31
CA ALA A 27 8.51 21.45 -15.51
C ALA A 27 9.87 20.99 -16.08
N LEU A 28 10.82 20.61 -15.22
CA LEU A 28 12.09 20.02 -15.64
C LEU A 28 11.92 18.58 -16.13
N LEU A 29 11.05 17.80 -15.49
CA LEU A 29 10.70 16.44 -15.92
C LEU A 29 9.97 16.42 -17.26
N SER A 30 9.07 17.37 -17.53
CA SER A 30 8.40 17.45 -18.83
C SER A 30 9.40 17.79 -19.95
N LYS A 31 10.36 18.69 -19.69
CA LYS A 31 11.47 18.98 -20.61
C LYS A 31 12.37 17.75 -20.81
N ALA A 32 12.68 17.00 -19.74
CA ALA A 32 13.46 15.77 -19.83
C ALA A 32 12.73 14.70 -20.67
N LYS A 33 11.42 14.51 -20.48
CA LYS A 33 10.59 13.59 -21.27
C LYS A 33 10.56 13.97 -22.75
N LEU A 34 10.47 15.26 -23.08
CA LEU A 34 10.55 15.72 -24.47
C LEU A 34 11.92 15.42 -25.10
N GLN A 35 13.01 15.57 -24.35
CA GLN A 35 14.35 15.20 -24.82
C GLN A 35 14.49 13.68 -24.99
N LEU A 36 13.93 12.86 -24.08
CA LEU A 36 13.89 11.40 -24.22
C LEU A 36 13.06 10.95 -25.43
N LEU A 37 11.97 11.66 -25.73
CA LEU A 37 11.16 11.42 -26.92
C LEU A 37 11.95 11.68 -28.20
N GLN A 38 12.69 12.79 -28.25
CA GLN A 38 13.57 13.11 -29.39
C GLN A 38 14.69 12.07 -29.59
N LEU A 39 15.10 11.40 -28.52
CA LEU A 39 16.12 10.35 -28.52
C LEU A 39 15.54 8.93 -28.73
N ASN A 40 14.22 8.81 -28.92
CA ASN A 40 13.50 7.52 -29.03
C ASN A 40 13.77 6.54 -27.88
N ALA A 41 14.07 7.04 -26.67
CA ALA A 41 14.45 6.25 -25.51
C ALA A 41 13.35 6.16 -24.43
N LEU A 42 12.09 6.46 -24.78
CA LEU A 42 10.95 6.43 -23.86
C LEU A 42 10.58 5.02 -23.41
N THR A 43 10.77 4.04 -24.28
CA THR A 43 10.55 2.61 -24.01
C THR A 43 11.82 1.87 -24.37
N PRO A 44 12.19 0.82 -23.61
CA PRO A 44 13.36 0.03 -23.94
C PRO A 44 13.18 -0.62 -25.31
N SER A 45 14.05 -0.27 -26.27
CA SER A 45 14.04 -0.81 -27.62
C SER A 45 15.41 -1.42 -27.90
N ALA A 46 15.48 -2.48 -28.69
CA ALA A 46 16.74 -3.16 -29.04
C ALA A 46 17.78 -2.26 -29.75
N LYS A 47 17.39 -1.04 -30.16
CA LYS A 47 18.23 -0.06 -30.87
C LYS A 47 18.79 1.07 -29.99
N SER A 48 18.36 1.19 -28.73
CA SER A 48 18.80 2.28 -27.84
C SER A 48 20.12 1.94 -27.15
N SER A 49 21.02 2.92 -27.02
CA SER A 49 22.30 2.76 -26.32
C SER A 49 22.08 2.55 -24.81
N SER A 50 22.94 1.72 -24.20
CA SER A 50 22.90 1.39 -22.76
C SER A 50 22.94 2.64 -21.87
N ASP A 51 23.75 3.64 -22.23
CA ASP A 51 23.86 4.91 -21.49
C ASP A 51 22.56 5.73 -21.53
N LEU A 52 21.86 5.76 -22.66
CA LEU A 52 20.57 6.45 -22.79
C LEU A 52 19.48 5.77 -21.96
N LEU A 53 19.49 4.43 -21.91
CA LEU A 53 18.57 3.67 -21.08
C LEU A 53 18.82 3.89 -19.58
N ALA A 54 20.09 3.97 -19.16
CA ALA A 54 20.45 4.27 -17.78
C ALA A 54 19.98 5.68 -17.37
N LEU A 55 20.17 6.67 -18.25
CA LEU A 55 19.69 8.04 -18.02
C LEU A 55 18.15 8.11 -18.01
N ALA A 56 17.48 7.38 -18.91
CA ALA A 56 16.02 7.31 -18.93
C ALA A 56 15.47 6.72 -17.62
N ARG A 57 16.01 5.58 -17.16
CA ARG A 57 15.65 4.98 -15.86
C ARG A 57 15.77 6.01 -14.75
N GLU A 58 16.91 6.70 -14.68
CA GLU A 58 17.16 7.67 -13.62
C GLU A 58 16.17 8.85 -13.64
N THR A 59 15.79 9.34 -14.82
CA THR A 59 14.78 10.41 -14.91
C THR A 59 13.42 9.98 -14.39
N TYR A 60 13.02 8.72 -14.63
CA TYR A 60 11.77 8.18 -14.16
C TYR A 60 11.83 7.89 -12.64
N GLU A 61 12.95 7.39 -12.12
CA GLU A 61 13.18 7.22 -10.67
C GLU A 61 13.06 8.54 -9.92
N LEU A 62 13.75 9.59 -10.40
CA LEU A 62 13.65 10.94 -9.85
C LEU A 62 12.23 11.51 -9.99
N GLY A 63 11.54 11.21 -11.08
CA GLY A 63 10.14 11.58 -11.29
C GLY A 63 9.20 10.91 -10.30
N ALA A 64 9.43 9.65 -9.97
CA ALA A 64 8.67 8.90 -8.98
C ALA A 64 8.88 9.50 -7.58
N LEU A 65 10.14 9.72 -7.18
CA LEU A 65 10.47 10.34 -5.89
C LEU A 65 9.89 11.76 -5.75
N ALA A 66 9.94 12.57 -6.81
CA ALA A 66 9.32 13.90 -6.83
C ALA A 66 7.80 13.83 -6.69
N SER A 67 7.15 12.83 -7.29
CA SER A 67 5.69 12.64 -7.22
C SER A 67 5.23 12.25 -5.82
N ILE A 68 6.02 11.44 -5.11
CA ILE A 68 5.77 11.11 -3.70
C ILE A 68 5.86 12.36 -2.83
N ARG A 69 6.91 13.17 -3.00
CA ARG A 69 7.07 14.45 -2.27
C ARG A 69 5.92 15.42 -2.51
N ALA A 70 5.32 15.35 -3.70
CA ALA A 70 4.17 16.15 -4.08
C ALA A 70 2.82 15.57 -3.66
N LYS A 71 2.82 14.44 -2.95
CA LYS A 71 1.63 13.76 -2.45
C LYS A 71 0.64 13.39 -3.57
N ASN A 72 1.15 13.06 -4.76
CA ASN A 72 0.31 12.64 -5.88
C ASN A 72 0.50 11.13 -6.14
N PRO A 73 -0.35 10.26 -5.57
CA PRO A 73 -0.21 8.81 -5.71
C PRO A 73 -0.45 8.35 -7.15
N ASP A 74 -1.38 8.98 -7.89
CA ASP A 74 -1.69 8.61 -9.28
C ASP A 74 -0.55 8.93 -10.24
N ALA A 75 0.15 10.05 -10.01
CA ALA A 75 1.35 10.37 -10.78
C ALA A 75 2.46 9.37 -10.48
N PHE A 76 2.62 8.98 -9.22
CA PHE A 76 3.62 8.01 -8.82
C PHE A 76 3.37 6.62 -9.43
N THR A 77 2.15 6.09 -9.39
CA THR A 77 1.83 4.79 -9.99
C THR A 77 2.12 4.78 -11.50
N ARG A 78 1.84 5.87 -12.21
CA ARG A 78 2.19 6.02 -13.64
C ARG A 78 3.70 5.95 -13.87
N TYR A 79 4.51 6.57 -13.01
CA TYR A 79 5.97 6.50 -13.12
C TYR A 79 6.50 5.09 -12.82
N VAL A 80 5.92 4.39 -11.83
CA VAL A 80 6.30 3.00 -11.52
C VAL A 80 5.97 2.05 -12.68
N GLN A 81 4.78 2.18 -13.28
CA GLN A 81 4.39 1.39 -14.46
C GLN A 81 5.32 1.66 -15.66
N GLN A 82 5.77 2.91 -15.83
CA GLN A 82 6.76 3.25 -16.85
C GLN A 82 8.15 2.69 -16.55
N LEU A 83 8.50 2.50 -15.28
CA LEU A 83 9.77 1.92 -14.81
C LEU A 83 9.82 0.39 -14.91
N GLN A 84 8.68 -0.30 -14.77
CA GLN A 84 8.62 -1.78 -14.80
C GLN A 84 9.36 -2.39 -16.02
N PRO A 85 9.14 -1.94 -17.27
CA PRO A 85 9.86 -2.45 -18.44
C PRO A 85 11.37 -2.20 -18.40
N PHE A 86 11.84 -1.15 -17.73
CA PHE A 86 13.28 -0.88 -17.58
C PHE A 86 13.94 -1.79 -16.54
N TYR A 87 13.17 -2.27 -15.56
CA TYR A 87 13.64 -3.19 -14.53
C TYR A 87 13.62 -4.66 -14.97
N GLU A 88 12.82 -5.01 -15.97
CA GLU A 88 12.78 -6.35 -16.59
C GLU A 88 13.88 -6.57 -17.63
N LEU A 89 14.65 -5.53 -17.98
CA LEU A 89 15.75 -5.66 -18.93
C LEU A 89 16.89 -6.50 -18.35
N PRO A 90 17.51 -7.37 -19.17
CA PRO A 90 18.63 -8.20 -18.73
C PRO A 90 19.84 -7.33 -18.35
N SER A 91 20.58 -7.80 -17.34
CA SER A 91 21.80 -7.19 -16.79
C SER A 91 22.87 -6.84 -17.84
N ASN A 92 22.81 -7.48 -19.01
CA ASN A 92 23.70 -7.24 -20.15
C ASN A 92 23.42 -5.92 -20.89
N LEU A 93 22.20 -5.38 -20.81
CA LEU A 93 21.80 -4.13 -21.49
C LEU A 93 21.82 -2.93 -20.56
N LEU A 94 21.64 -3.15 -19.26
CA LEU A 94 21.52 -2.10 -18.25
C LEU A 94 22.15 -2.59 -16.95
N GLN A 95 23.10 -1.83 -16.41
CA GLN A 95 23.67 -2.15 -15.10
C GLN A 95 22.59 -2.00 -14.02
N PRO A 96 22.35 -3.03 -13.19
CA PRO A 96 21.36 -2.95 -12.12
C PRO A 96 21.78 -1.88 -11.11
N ASN A 97 20.84 -0.99 -10.77
CA ASN A 97 20.98 -0.07 -9.64
C ASN A 97 20.02 -0.50 -8.53
N PRO A 98 20.37 -1.55 -7.76
CA PRO A 98 19.44 -2.18 -6.84
C PRO A 98 18.98 -1.21 -5.74
N THR A 99 19.78 -0.23 -5.35
CA THR A 99 19.45 0.67 -4.23
C THR A 99 18.25 1.57 -4.53
N GLU A 100 18.26 2.29 -5.65
CA GLU A 100 17.13 3.17 -6.02
C GLU A 100 15.92 2.37 -6.50
N GLN A 101 16.16 1.26 -7.20
CA GLN A 101 15.10 0.32 -7.61
C GLN A 101 14.34 -0.23 -6.40
N ASN A 102 15.06 -0.72 -5.38
CA ASN A 102 14.46 -1.30 -4.17
C ASN A 102 13.76 -0.21 -3.33
N LYS A 103 14.28 1.03 -3.36
CA LYS A 103 13.63 2.18 -2.74
C LYS A 103 12.29 2.52 -3.42
N VAL A 104 12.27 2.69 -4.74
CA VAL A 104 11.03 3.00 -5.49
C VAL A 104 10.00 1.88 -5.36
N THR A 105 10.47 0.63 -5.43
CA THR A 105 9.61 -0.55 -5.27
C THR A 105 9.05 -0.64 -3.84
N GLY A 106 9.87 -0.40 -2.80
CA GLY A 106 9.40 -0.38 -1.41
C GLY A 106 8.37 0.73 -1.15
N LEU A 107 8.55 1.90 -1.76
CA LEU A 107 7.57 2.99 -1.70
C LEU A 107 6.26 2.63 -2.41
N TYR A 108 6.33 1.89 -3.51
CA TYR A 108 5.14 1.39 -4.20
C TYR A 108 4.38 0.34 -3.39
N LEU A 109 5.08 -0.61 -2.78
CA LEU A 109 4.50 -1.58 -1.87
C LEU A 109 3.78 -0.91 -0.69
N LEU A 110 4.38 0.13 -0.10
CA LEU A 110 3.72 0.93 0.94
C LEU A 110 2.47 1.64 0.45
N LEU A 111 2.50 2.20 -0.76
CA LEU A 111 1.32 2.84 -1.34
C LEU A 111 0.16 1.84 -1.48
N LEU A 112 0.44 0.63 -1.97
CA LEU A 112 -0.57 -0.43 -2.10
C LEU A 112 -1.19 -0.81 -0.75
N LEU A 113 -0.37 -0.92 0.30
CA LEU A 113 -0.85 -1.18 1.67
C LEU A 113 -1.77 -0.06 2.17
N THR A 114 -1.40 1.20 1.96
CA THR A 114 -2.23 2.35 2.41
C THR A 114 -3.57 2.45 1.67
N GLN A 115 -3.67 1.85 0.49
CA GLN A 115 -4.89 1.80 -0.31
C GLN A 115 -5.70 0.51 -0.06
N GLY A 116 -5.21 -0.40 0.78
CA GLY A 116 -5.86 -1.68 1.05
C GLY A 116 -5.83 -2.66 -0.14
N ARG A 117 -4.92 -2.47 -1.11
CA ARG A 117 -4.83 -3.30 -2.33
C ARG A 117 -3.87 -4.47 -2.13
N TYR A 118 -4.26 -5.42 -1.28
CA TYR A 118 -3.44 -6.59 -0.91
C TYR A 118 -3.18 -7.54 -2.08
N ALA A 119 -4.13 -7.72 -2.99
CA ALA A 119 -3.95 -8.59 -4.15
C ALA A 119 -2.80 -8.10 -5.05
N GLU A 120 -2.80 -6.81 -5.39
CA GLU A 120 -1.73 -6.18 -6.17
C GLU A 120 -0.38 -6.25 -5.43
N PHE A 121 -0.40 -6.09 -4.11
CA PHE A 121 0.81 -6.20 -3.28
C PHE A 121 1.45 -7.58 -3.38
N HIS A 122 0.68 -8.66 -3.25
CA HIS A 122 1.21 -10.02 -3.36
C HIS A 122 1.65 -10.37 -4.79
N SER A 123 0.93 -9.90 -5.81
CA SER A 123 1.35 -10.09 -7.21
C SER A 123 2.70 -9.43 -7.50
N GLU A 124 2.94 -8.23 -6.97
CA GLU A 124 4.23 -7.54 -7.12
C GLU A 124 5.34 -8.22 -6.31
N LEU A 125 5.04 -8.73 -5.11
CA LEU A 125 6.01 -9.51 -4.34
C LEU A 125 6.43 -10.80 -5.08
N GLU A 126 5.50 -11.50 -5.71
CA GLU A 126 5.80 -12.69 -6.53
C GLU A 126 6.68 -12.31 -7.73
N SER A 127 6.37 -11.20 -8.42
CA SER A 127 7.19 -10.68 -9.52
C SER A 127 8.62 -10.35 -9.08
N LEU A 128 8.79 -9.78 -7.88
CA LEU A 128 10.11 -9.48 -7.31
C LEU A 128 10.90 -10.74 -6.94
N ALA A 129 10.24 -11.76 -6.40
CA ALA A 129 10.88 -13.05 -6.10
C ALA A 129 11.34 -13.76 -7.40
N ASN A 130 10.64 -13.55 -8.51
CA ASN A 130 10.97 -14.14 -9.80
C ASN A 130 12.07 -13.41 -10.59
N ARG A 131 12.53 -12.22 -10.15
CA ARG A 131 13.58 -11.47 -10.86
C ARG A 131 14.97 -12.08 -10.69
N GLU A 132 15.81 -11.98 -11.72
CA GLU A 132 17.21 -12.44 -11.72
C GLU A 132 17.98 -11.80 -10.54
N GLY A 133 18.26 -12.61 -9.51
CA GLY A 133 18.93 -12.20 -8.27
C GLY A 133 18.09 -12.34 -7.00
N GLY A 134 16.78 -12.56 -7.11
CA GLY A 134 15.83 -12.73 -6.00
C GLY A 134 15.59 -14.17 -5.58
N GLY A 135 16.62 -15.03 -5.60
CA GLY A 135 16.49 -16.48 -5.41
C GLY A 135 16.01 -16.95 -4.02
N ASP A 136 15.58 -16.05 -3.15
CA ASP A 136 14.94 -16.42 -1.89
C ASP A 136 14.10 -15.25 -1.36
N SER A 137 12.87 -15.50 -0.91
CA SER A 137 12.01 -14.52 -0.21
C SER A 137 12.75 -13.85 0.96
N SER A 138 13.70 -14.59 1.57
CA SER A 138 14.64 -14.14 2.59
C SER A 138 15.55 -12.98 2.16
N ALA A 139 16.01 -12.96 0.90
CA ALA A 139 16.86 -11.87 0.38
C ALA A 139 16.07 -10.57 0.23
N VAL A 140 14.79 -10.65 -0.13
CA VAL A 140 13.87 -9.51 -0.26
C VAL A 140 13.51 -8.94 1.12
N GLU A 141 13.37 -9.81 2.14
CA GLU A 141 13.12 -9.39 3.52
C GLU A 141 14.36 -8.79 4.22
N GLY A 142 15.56 -9.24 3.84
CA GLY A 142 16.83 -8.73 4.35
C GLY A 142 17.16 -7.31 3.89
N ASP A 143 16.51 -6.84 2.83
CA ASP A 143 16.72 -5.50 2.29
C ASP A 143 16.09 -4.42 3.16
N ARG A 144 16.86 -3.36 3.42
CA ARG A 144 16.44 -2.25 4.28
C ARG A 144 15.16 -1.55 3.80
N TYR A 145 14.98 -1.45 2.48
CA TYR A 145 13.86 -0.71 1.87
C TYR A 145 12.64 -1.59 1.58
N LEU A 146 12.85 -2.86 1.22
CA LEU A 146 11.80 -3.82 0.86
C LEU A 146 11.26 -4.56 2.09
N GLY A 147 12.12 -4.88 3.06
CA GLY A 147 11.71 -5.57 4.28
C GLY A 147 10.79 -4.76 5.18
N TYR A 148 10.79 -3.41 5.08
CA TYR A 148 9.87 -2.58 5.88
C TYR A 148 8.40 -2.76 5.48
N PRO A 149 8.00 -2.56 4.20
CA PRO A 149 6.64 -2.85 3.74
C PRO A 149 6.20 -4.31 4.02
N ILE A 150 7.08 -5.29 3.83
CA ILE A 150 6.76 -6.71 4.02
C ILE A 150 6.47 -7.02 5.49
N ARG A 151 7.32 -6.56 6.41
CA ARG A 151 7.09 -6.73 7.86
C ARG A 151 5.82 -6.03 8.31
N LEU A 152 5.56 -4.83 7.77
CA LEU A 152 4.37 -4.05 8.09
C LEU A 152 3.09 -4.79 7.66
N GLU A 153 3.07 -5.33 6.44
CA GLU A 153 1.97 -6.13 5.93
C GLU A 153 1.75 -7.39 6.76
N ARG A 154 2.83 -8.11 7.09
CA ARG A 154 2.75 -9.30 7.93
C ARG A 154 2.15 -9.01 9.30
N TRP A 155 2.56 -7.93 9.96
CA TRP A 155 1.97 -7.54 11.25
C TRP A 155 0.50 -7.14 11.12
N LEU A 156 0.11 -6.56 9.98
CA LEU A 156 -1.27 -6.20 9.69
C LEU A 156 -2.13 -7.46 9.49
N MET A 157 -1.61 -8.47 8.77
CA MET A 157 -2.24 -9.77 8.57
C MET A 157 -2.32 -10.61 9.86
N GLU A 158 -1.27 -10.56 10.69
CA GLU A 158 -1.26 -11.21 12.00
C GLU A 158 -2.19 -10.49 13.01
N GLY A 159 -2.69 -9.29 12.69
CA GLY A 159 -3.48 -8.46 13.60
C GLY A 159 -2.67 -7.88 14.77
N SER A 160 -1.34 -7.88 14.66
CA SER A 160 -0.42 -7.36 15.68
C SER A 160 -0.27 -5.83 15.56
N TYR A 161 -1.34 -5.10 15.86
CA TYR A 161 -1.38 -3.64 15.70
C TYR A 161 -0.40 -2.90 16.62
N ASP A 162 -0.02 -3.45 17.77
CA ASP A 162 1.03 -2.89 18.64
C ASP A 162 2.37 -2.73 17.90
N ARG A 163 2.75 -3.74 17.10
CA ARG A 163 4.02 -3.72 16.35
C ARG A 163 3.96 -2.72 15.21
N VAL A 164 2.82 -2.66 14.51
CA VAL A 164 2.57 -1.67 13.46
C VAL A 164 2.65 -0.25 14.02
N TRP A 165 1.99 0.00 15.16
CA TRP A 165 2.00 1.29 15.82
C TRP A 165 3.40 1.69 16.28
N ASN A 166 4.14 0.76 16.87
CA ASN A 166 5.52 0.99 17.30
C ASN A 166 6.45 1.25 16.11
N ALA A 167 6.30 0.56 14.99
CA ALA A 167 7.10 0.77 13.78
C ALA A 167 6.72 2.05 13.01
N LEU A 168 5.53 2.57 13.25
CA LEU A 168 5.09 3.87 12.74
C LEU A 168 5.59 5.01 13.63
N LYS A 169 5.57 4.83 14.94
CA LYS A 169 6.00 5.81 15.94
C LYS A 169 7.52 5.86 16.06
N SER A 170 8.20 4.72 15.96
CA SER A 170 9.65 4.69 15.82
C SER A 170 9.96 5.27 14.45
N ARG A 171 10.75 6.34 14.45
CA ARG A 171 11.31 6.98 13.26
C ARG A 171 12.31 6.06 12.53
N ASP A 172 12.16 4.73 12.60
CA ASP A 172 12.94 3.69 11.89
C ASP A 172 12.62 3.65 10.40
N VAL A 173 12.27 4.80 9.86
CA VAL A 173 11.95 5.00 8.49
C VAL A 173 13.28 5.15 7.74
N PRO A 174 13.61 4.23 6.82
CA PRO A 174 14.95 4.19 6.21
C PRO A 174 15.36 5.43 5.42
N SER A 175 14.42 6.28 5.00
CA SER A 175 14.71 7.49 4.21
C SER A 175 13.65 8.58 4.35
N GLU A 176 14.03 9.84 4.08
CA GLU A 176 13.20 11.03 4.24
C GLU A 176 11.94 11.03 3.35
N GLU A 177 11.95 10.32 2.23
CA GLU A 177 10.79 10.18 1.34
C GLU A 177 9.68 9.32 1.96
N TYR A 178 10.02 8.40 2.85
CA TYR A 178 9.05 7.67 3.66
C TYR A 178 8.56 8.52 4.84
N ALA A 179 9.19 9.65 5.17
CA ALA A 179 8.63 10.61 6.12
C ALA A 179 7.44 11.38 5.50
N VAL A 180 7.42 11.55 4.16
CA VAL A 180 6.25 12.07 3.44
C VAL A 180 5.07 11.07 3.50
N PHE A 181 5.37 9.77 3.69
CA PHE A 181 4.34 8.78 3.99
C PHE A 181 3.69 8.97 5.36
N SER A 182 4.19 9.80 6.27
CA SER A 182 3.56 10.04 7.60
C SER A 182 2.07 10.42 7.52
N GLU A 183 1.66 11.16 6.49
CA GLU A 183 0.24 11.45 6.24
C GLU A 183 -0.52 10.23 5.68
N PHE A 184 0.09 9.44 4.80
CA PHE A 184 -0.50 8.18 4.35
C PHE A 184 -0.60 7.16 5.50
N THR A 185 0.32 7.18 6.45
CA THR A 185 0.21 6.40 7.68
C THR A 185 -0.79 6.98 8.67
N GLN A 186 -1.19 8.25 8.56
CA GLN A 186 -2.35 8.76 9.26
C GLN A 186 -3.65 8.14 8.72
N ILE A 187 -3.76 7.97 7.40
CA ILE A 187 -4.86 7.24 6.76
C ILE A 187 -4.85 5.77 7.23
N LEU A 188 -3.69 5.11 7.19
CA LEU A 188 -3.53 3.73 7.67
C LEU A 188 -3.89 3.60 9.15
N THR A 189 -3.46 4.55 9.99
CA THR A 189 -3.79 4.59 11.42
C THR A 189 -5.30 4.68 11.64
N PHE A 190 -5.98 5.54 10.86
CA PHE A 190 -7.43 5.64 10.94
C PHE A 190 -8.12 4.33 10.55
N GLN A 191 -7.64 3.68 9.49
CA GLN A 191 -8.17 2.38 9.05
C GLN A 191 -7.91 1.28 10.09
N ILE A 192 -6.71 1.20 10.65
CA ILE A 192 -6.38 0.26 11.73
C ILE A 192 -7.28 0.50 12.96
N ARG A 193 -7.48 1.76 13.36
CA ARG A 193 -8.38 2.10 14.47
C ARG A 193 -9.83 1.70 14.16
N SER A 194 -10.28 1.85 12.92
CA SER A 194 -11.60 1.40 12.47
C SER A 194 -11.75 -0.12 12.57
N GLU A 195 -10.73 -0.88 12.16
CA GLU A 195 -10.73 -2.35 12.24
C GLU A 195 -10.69 -2.83 13.70
N ILE A 196 -9.82 -2.25 14.54
CA ILE A 196 -9.77 -2.54 15.98
C ILE A 196 -11.11 -2.23 16.64
N ALA A 197 -11.75 -1.12 16.28
CA ALA A 197 -13.06 -0.75 16.79
C ALA A 197 -14.13 -1.78 16.40
N SER A 198 -14.20 -2.16 15.12
CA SER A 198 -15.16 -3.14 14.61
C SER A 198 -14.95 -4.54 15.22
N SER A 199 -13.70 -4.92 15.46
CA SER A 199 -13.34 -6.14 16.18
C SER A 199 -13.75 -6.07 17.66
N SER A 200 -13.52 -4.92 18.31
CA SER A 200 -13.88 -4.71 19.72
C SER A 200 -15.39 -4.73 19.95
N GLU A 201 -16.17 -4.21 19.00
CA GLU A 201 -17.65 -4.27 19.00
C GLU A 201 -18.17 -5.72 18.98
N ARG A 202 -17.47 -6.63 18.28
CA ARG A 202 -17.84 -8.06 18.23
C ARG A 202 -17.29 -8.88 19.38
N ALA A 203 -16.13 -8.50 19.90
CA ALA A 203 -15.42 -9.28 20.93
C ALA A 203 -15.94 -9.00 22.34
N TYR A 204 -16.43 -7.78 22.62
CA TYR A 204 -16.78 -7.35 23.97
C TYR A 204 -18.18 -6.71 24.03
N PRO A 205 -19.01 -7.03 25.03
CA PRO A 205 -20.28 -6.32 25.27
C PRO A 205 -20.10 -4.90 25.85
N SER A 206 -19.00 -4.67 26.57
CA SER A 206 -18.69 -3.37 27.18
C SER A 206 -17.20 -3.24 27.47
N LEU A 207 -16.67 -2.01 27.40
CA LEU A 207 -15.25 -1.74 27.58
C LEU A 207 -15.01 -0.44 28.37
N PRO A 208 -14.14 -0.42 29.40
CA PRO A 208 -13.78 0.81 30.11
C PRO A 208 -13.03 1.81 29.21
N ILE A 209 -13.22 3.11 29.43
CA ILE A 209 -12.56 4.17 28.65
C ILE A 209 -11.01 4.06 28.72
N SER A 210 -10.47 3.69 29.88
CA SER A 210 -9.02 3.49 30.06
C SER A 210 -8.46 2.33 29.22
N SER A 211 -9.22 1.24 29.09
CA SER A 211 -8.86 0.12 28.22
C SER A 211 -9.00 0.48 26.74
N ALA A 212 -10.04 1.25 26.37
CA ALA A 212 -10.24 1.72 24.99
C ALA A 212 -9.10 2.63 24.54
N LYS A 213 -8.64 3.50 25.45
CA LYS A 213 -7.49 4.39 25.23
C LYS A 213 -6.24 3.60 24.84
N SER A 214 -5.92 2.55 25.60
CA SER A 214 -4.76 1.70 25.33
C SER A 214 -4.92 0.91 24.03
N LEU A 215 -6.11 0.36 23.75
CA LEU A 215 -6.37 -0.43 22.54
C LEU A 215 -6.35 0.39 21.25
N LEU A 216 -6.86 1.62 21.28
CA LEU A 216 -6.94 2.50 20.10
C LEU A 216 -5.71 3.41 19.94
N PHE A 217 -4.75 3.31 20.86
CA PHE A 217 -3.56 4.16 20.93
C PHE A 217 -3.91 5.65 20.83
N LEU A 218 -4.86 6.09 21.67
CA LEU A 218 -5.28 7.49 21.77
C LEU A 218 -4.56 8.20 22.91
N ASP A 219 -4.15 9.44 22.69
CA ASP A 219 -3.38 10.21 23.69
C ASP A 219 -4.29 10.78 24.80
N SER A 220 -5.52 11.16 24.45
CA SER A 220 -6.51 11.78 25.33
C SER A 220 -7.78 10.94 25.51
N GLU A 221 -8.36 10.97 26.71
CA GLU A 221 -9.68 10.38 26.98
C GLU A 221 -10.79 11.14 26.22
N GLY A 222 -10.59 12.43 25.93
CA GLY A 222 -11.52 13.22 25.11
C GLY A 222 -11.63 12.71 23.67
N ASP A 223 -10.54 12.19 23.11
CA ASP A 223 -10.53 11.63 21.75
C ASP A 223 -11.26 10.27 21.71
N VAL A 224 -11.23 9.52 22.81
CA VAL A 224 -12.01 8.27 22.93
C VAL A 224 -13.50 8.58 22.90
N ILE A 225 -13.92 9.67 23.56
CA ILE A 225 -15.33 10.09 23.61
C ILE A 225 -15.80 10.57 22.23
N SER A 226 -14.99 11.37 21.52
CA SER A 226 -15.36 11.83 20.17
C SER A 226 -15.41 10.67 19.17
N PHE A 227 -14.48 9.72 19.28
CA PHE A 227 -14.48 8.51 18.45
C PHE A 227 -15.70 7.60 18.75
N ALA A 228 -16.04 7.43 20.02
CA ALA A 228 -17.23 6.70 20.45
C ALA A 228 -18.52 7.34 19.92
N GLN A 229 -18.62 8.68 19.92
CA GLN A 229 -19.75 9.41 19.36
C GLN A 229 -19.85 9.25 17.84
N GLN A 230 -18.73 9.28 17.10
CA GLN A 230 -18.72 9.04 15.65
C GLN A 230 -19.25 7.66 15.28
N ARG A 231 -18.99 6.65 16.13
CA ARG A 231 -19.44 5.27 15.94
C ARG A 231 -20.83 4.98 16.53
N GLY A 232 -21.39 5.90 17.31
CA GLY A 232 -22.69 5.72 17.98
C GLY A 232 -22.64 4.81 19.22
N TRP A 233 -21.49 4.67 19.88
CA TRP A 233 -21.38 3.89 21.11
C TRP A 233 -22.03 4.60 22.30
N ILE A 234 -22.61 3.82 23.21
CA ILE A 234 -23.32 4.35 24.38
C ILE A 234 -22.35 4.44 25.55
N LEU A 235 -22.04 5.66 25.99
CA LEU A 235 -21.29 5.86 27.24
C LEU A 235 -22.23 5.80 28.45
N LYS A 236 -21.99 4.86 29.36
CA LYS A 236 -22.61 4.80 30.70
C LYS A 236 -21.53 4.67 31.76
N ASP A 237 -21.49 5.59 32.72
CA ASP A 237 -20.67 5.51 33.93
C ASP A 237 -19.17 5.20 33.69
N GLY A 238 -18.57 5.79 32.65
CA GLY A 238 -17.15 5.55 32.31
C GLY A 238 -16.87 4.23 31.58
N GLN A 239 -17.92 3.52 31.18
CA GLN A 239 -17.87 2.35 30.31
C GLN A 239 -18.56 2.62 28.97
N ILE A 240 -17.90 2.17 27.91
CA ILE A 240 -18.44 2.15 26.56
C ILE A 240 -19.24 0.85 26.44
N ARG A 241 -20.54 0.96 26.22
CA ARG A 241 -21.38 -0.17 25.80
C ARG A 241 -21.52 -0.11 24.29
N PHE A 242 -21.10 -1.20 23.65
CA PHE A 242 -21.37 -1.39 22.24
C PHE A 242 -22.85 -1.77 22.10
N PRO A 243 -23.63 -1.11 21.24
CA PRO A 243 -24.98 -1.55 20.94
C PRO A 243 -24.91 -2.99 20.44
N ASP A 244 -25.72 -3.87 21.03
CA ASP A 244 -25.65 -5.31 20.79
C ASP A 244 -25.85 -5.59 19.29
N THR A 245 -24.77 -5.92 18.60
CA THR A 245 -24.86 -6.51 17.26
C THR A 245 -25.57 -7.87 17.33
N ALA A 246 -25.68 -8.47 18.53
CA ALA A 246 -26.43 -9.69 18.76
C ALA A 246 -27.92 -9.59 18.38
N GLU A 247 -28.58 -8.44 18.52
CA GLU A 247 -29.99 -8.30 18.07
C GLU A 247 -30.11 -8.16 16.54
N ALA A 248 -29.10 -7.58 15.88
CA ALA A 248 -29.07 -7.46 14.42
C ALA A 248 -28.65 -8.79 13.75
N THR A 249 -27.64 -9.47 14.28
CA THR A 249 -27.22 -10.78 13.77
C THR A 249 -28.20 -11.90 14.13
N ALA A 250 -28.89 -11.86 15.28
CA ALA A 250 -29.95 -12.83 15.58
C ALA A 250 -31.20 -12.61 14.70
N ALA A 251 -31.48 -11.38 14.29
CA ALA A 251 -32.54 -11.09 13.32
C ALA A 251 -32.14 -11.56 11.91
N GLU A 252 -30.89 -11.34 11.50
CA GLU A 252 -30.35 -11.78 10.20
C GLU A 252 -30.16 -13.32 10.13
N ASP A 253 -29.62 -13.97 11.17
CA ASP A 253 -29.50 -15.43 11.29
C ASP A 253 -30.87 -16.11 11.28
N GLY A 254 -31.88 -15.54 11.95
CA GLY A 254 -33.24 -16.08 11.92
C GLY A 254 -33.92 -16.01 10.55
N THR A 255 -33.50 -15.10 9.67
CA THR A 255 -33.90 -15.03 8.26
C THR A 255 -33.03 -15.93 7.37
N HIS A 256 -31.72 -15.95 7.58
CA HIS A 256 -30.79 -16.78 6.82
C HIS A 256 -31.02 -18.27 7.06
N ASP A 257 -31.34 -18.69 8.30
CA ASP A 257 -31.68 -20.08 8.61
C ASP A 257 -32.98 -20.51 7.91
N LYS A 258 -33.95 -19.60 7.76
CA LYS A 258 -35.19 -19.89 7.04
C LYS A 258 -34.96 -20.02 5.55
N GLU A 259 -34.17 -19.12 4.97
CA GLU A 259 -33.82 -19.15 3.54
C GLU A 259 -32.96 -20.38 3.21
N MET A 260 -32.01 -20.73 4.08
CA MET A 260 -31.17 -21.90 3.89
C MET A 260 -31.96 -23.21 4.09
N SER A 261 -32.89 -23.23 5.04
CA SER A 261 -33.84 -24.35 5.19
C SER A 261 -34.73 -24.51 3.96
N GLN A 262 -35.24 -23.41 3.39
CA GLN A 262 -36.02 -23.44 2.15
C GLN A 262 -35.21 -23.94 0.96
N MET A 263 -33.96 -23.47 0.81
CA MET A 263 -33.06 -23.90 -0.26
C MET A 263 -32.73 -25.40 -0.14
N VAL A 264 -32.49 -25.92 1.06
CA VAL A 264 -32.28 -27.36 1.29
C VAL A 264 -33.54 -28.16 0.94
N ILE A 265 -34.72 -27.69 1.34
CA ILE A 265 -35.99 -28.34 1.00
C ILE A 265 -36.19 -28.35 -0.53
N GLU A 266 -35.98 -27.23 -1.21
CA GLU A 266 -36.11 -27.13 -2.67
C GLU A 266 -35.14 -28.06 -3.40
N ASN A 267 -33.87 -28.10 -2.98
CA ASN A 267 -32.88 -29.00 -3.54
C ASN A 267 -33.26 -30.48 -3.31
N THR A 268 -33.72 -30.85 -2.11
CA THR A 268 -34.18 -32.23 -1.84
C THR A 268 -35.42 -32.61 -2.63
N LEU A 269 -36.35 -31.69 -2.86
CA LEU A 269 -37.52 -31.90 -3.71
C LEU A 269 -37.13 -32.01 -5.19
N GLY A 270 -36.15 -31.23 -5.64
CA GLY A 270 -35.56 -31.31 -6.97
C GLY A 270 -34.92 -32.68 -7.21
N TYR A 271 -34.08 -33.14 -6.29
CA TYR A 271 -33.48 -34.48 -6.36
C TYR A 271 -34.52 -35.60 -6.35
N ALA A 272 -35.56 -35.50 -5.53
CA ALA A 272 -36.64 -36.48 -5.49
C ALA A 272 -37.43 -36.51 -6.81
N ARG A 273 -37.72 -35.34 -7.39
CA ARG A 273 -38.41 -35.20 -8.68
C ARG A 273 -37.59 -35.77 -9.84
N ASP A 274 -36.28 -35.54 -9.84
CA ASP A 274 -35.38 -36.07 -10.87
C ASP A 274 -35.25 -37.60 -10.77
N LEU A 275 -35.37 -38.17 -9.56
CA LEU A 275 -35.39 -39.63 -9.34
C LEU A 275 -36.74 -40.29 -9.70
N GLU A 276 -37.86 -39.60 -9.51
CA GLU A 276 -39.19 -40.12 -9.88
C GLU A 276 -39.49 -40.00 -11.38
N THR A 277 -38.79 -39.10 -12.08
CA THR A 277 -38.93 -38.98 -13.53
C THR A 277 -38.17 -40.11 -14.20
N ILE A 278 -38.89 -41.10 -14.72
CA ILE A 278 -38.29 -42.18 -15.53
C ILE A 278 -37.76 -41.56 -16.83
N VAL A 279 -36.43 -41.58 -17.02
CA VAL A 279 -35.77 -41.32 -18.30
C VAL A 279 -35.93 -42.52 -19.23
#